data_AF-W7Q9P1-F1
#
_entry.id   AF-W7Q9P1-F1
#
_cell.length_a   1.000
_cell.length_b   1.000
_cell.length_c   1.000
_cell.angle_alpha   90.00
_cell.angle_beta   90.00
_cell.angle_gamma   90.00
#
_symmetry.space_group_name_H-M   'P 1'
#
loop_
_entity.id
_entity.type
_entity.pdbx_description
1 polymer ?
#
loop_
_entity_poly.entity_id
_entity_poly.type
_entity_poly.pdbx_seq_one_letter_code
_entity_poly.pdbx_strand_id
1 'polypeptide(L)'
;MKSPIHSPILPHTPAAMMDVWQLGVMAFELWSTSLSTIALRNNLWQTQAPNSDRVIKENQRMVSEKLEASLETGFEMQKAMLGMAFGQNTPWWVTGRRTLSPYHRRSSANSRRLSRS
;
A
#
# COMPACT_ATOMS: atom_id res chain seq x y z
N MET A 1 -31.71 23.59 -22.51
CA MET A 1 -30.35 23.20 -22.09
C MET A 1 -30.47 22.06 -21.08
N LYS A 2 -29.95 20.87 -21.38
CA LYS A 2 -29.89 19.77 -20.40
C LYS A 2 -28.70 20.04 -19.46
N SER A 3 -28.97 20.08 -18.16
CA SER A 3 -27.95 20.20 -17.12
C SER A 3 -26.94 19.04 -17.23
N PRO A 4 -25.63 19.27 -17.06
CA PRO A 4 -24.68 18.18 -16.92
C PRO A 4 -24.99 17.45 -15.61
N ILE A 5 -25.50 16.23 -15.73
CA ILE A 5 -25.68 15.32 -14.60
C ILE A 5 -24.28 15.08 -14.04
N HIS A 6 -23.96 15.74 -12.91
CA HIS A 6 -22.82 15.33 -12.10
C HIS A 6 -23.13 13.91 -11.61
N SER A 7 -22.45 12.92 -12.18
CA SER A 7 -22.40 11.59 -11.60
C SER A 7 -21.83 11.73 -10.18
N PRO A 8 -22.58 11.40 -9.12
CA PRO A 8 -22.04 11.49 -7.78
C PRO A 8 -20.91 10.46 -7.65
N ILE A 9 -19.86 10.83 -6.92
CA ILE A 9 -18.63 10.04 -6.69
C ILE A 9 -18.91 8.78 -5.83
N LEU A 10 -20.18 8.49 -5.53
CA LEU A 10 -20.60 7.42 -4.66
C LEU A 10 -20.97 6.16 -5.46
N PRO A 11 -20.50 4.98 -5.05
CA PRO A 11 -20.92 3.72 -5.66
C PRO A 11 -22.43 3.54 -5.55
N HIS A 12 -23.08 3.33 -6.69
CA HIS A 12 -24.55 3.22 -6.78
C HIS A 12 -25.08 1.80 -6.59
N THR A 13 -24.20 0.81 -6.49
CA THR A 13 -24.58 -0.60 -6.32
C THR A 13 -24.02 -1.14 -5.01
N PRO A 14 -24.74 -2.05 -4.32
CA PRO A 14 -24.22 -2.72 -3.12
C PRO A 14 -22.89 -3.43 -3.38
N ALA A 15 -22.71 -4.02 -4.56
CA ALA A 15 -21.45 -4.66 -4.96
C ALA A 15 -20.29 -3.66 -5.03
N ALA A 16 -20.49 -2.50 -5.66
CA ALA A 16 -19.45 -1.47 -5.74
C ALA A 16 -19.13 -0.85 -4.36
N MET A 17 -20.13 -0.74 -3.46
CA MET A 17 -19.88 -0.34 -2.07
C MET A 17 -18.97 -1.35 -1.35
N MET A 18 -19.21 -2.65 -1.55
CA MET A 18 -18.37 -3.71 -0.99
C MET A 18 -16.95 -3.69 -1.56
N ASP A 19 -16.79 -3.47 -2.87
CA ASP A 19 -15.46 -3.33 -3.49
C ASP A 19 -14.66 -2.18 -2.87
N VAL A 20 -15.29 -1.01 -2.72
CA VAL A 20 -14.67 0.17 -2.07
C VAL A 20 -14.29 -0.14 -0.62
N TRP A 21 -15.17 -0.79 0.13
CA TRP A 21 -14.89 -1.20 1.50
C TRP A 21 -13.69 -2.15 1.59
N GLN A 22 -13.67 -3.19 0.75
CA GLN A 22 -12.58 -4.17 0.72
C GLN A 22 -11.24 -3.54 0.34
N LEU A 23 -11.23 -2.62 -0.63
CA LEU A 23 -10.04 -1.84 -0.97
C LEU A 23 -9.59 -0.95 0.19
N GLY A 24 -10.52 -0.31 0.90
CA GLY A 24 -10.22 0.49 2.09
C GLY A 24 -9.58 -0.32 3.21
N VAL A 25 -10.14 -1.48 3.53
CA VAL A 25 -9.59 -2.41 4.54
C VAL A 25 -8.18 -2.85 4.15
N MET A 26 -7.99 -3.33 2.92
CA MET A 26 -6.68 -3.76 2.43
C MET A 26 -5.63 -2.65 2.52
N ALA A 27 -6.00 -1.42 2.16
CA ALA A 27 -5.10 -0.27 2.24
C ALA A 27 -4.70 0.06 3.67
N PHE A 28 -5.68 0.06 4.58
CA PHE A 28 -5.47 0.30 5.99
C PHE A 28 -4.51 -0.74 6.59
N GLU A 29 -4.71 -2.02 6.28
CA GLU A 29 -3.81 -3.11 6.72
C GLU A 29 -2.38 -2.92 6.18
N LEU A 30 -2.23 -2.56 4.90
CA LEU A 30 -0.91 -2.37 4.30
C LEU A 30 -0.17 -1.16 4.88
N TRP A 31 -0.86 -0.04 5.07
CA TRP A 31 -0.26 1.17 5.64
C TRP A 31 0.05 1.00 7.12
N SER A 32 -0.87 0.47 7.91
CA SER A 32 -0.63 0.20 9.34
C SER A 32 0.55 -0.75 9.53
N THR A 33 0.60 -1.86 8.79
CA THR A 33 1.74 -2.80 8.83
C THR A 33 3.06 -2.14 8.46
N SER A 34 3.06 -1.30 7.43
CA SER A 34 4.26 -0.59 6.98
C SER A 34 4.74 0.42 8.02
N LEU A 35 3.84 1.23 8.57
CA LEU A 35 4.13 2.19 9.64
C LEU A 35 4.62 1.51 10.91
N SER A 36 3.96 0.45 11.36
CA SER A 36 4.40 -0.34 12.52
C SER A 36 5.80 -0.92 12.31
N THR A 37 6.12 -1.40 11.11
CA THR A 37 7.47 -1.90 10.84
C THR A 37 8.52 -0.79 10.92
N ILE A 38 8.22 0.39 10.37
CA ILE A 38 9.13 1.54 10.41
C ILE A 38 9.32 2.02 11.85
N ALA A 39 8.23 2.10 12.62
CA ALA A 39 8.27 2.49 14.03
C ALA A 39 9.11 1.51 14.87
N LEU A 40 8.89 0.20 14.71
CA LEU A 40 9.69 -0.85 15.36
C LEU A 40 11.17 -0.75 14.99
N ARG A 41 11.48 -0.49 13.72
CA ARG A 41 12.87 -0.31 13.25
C ARG A 41 13.53 0.94 13.85
N ASN A 42 12.79 2.04 13.95
CA ASN A 42 13.28 3.27 14.57
C ASN A 42 13.50 3.06 16.08
N ASN A 43 12.58 2.38 16.77
CA ASN A 43 12.75 2.06 18.18
C ASN A 43 13.94 1.11 18.44
N LEU A 44 14.19 0.16 17.53
CA LEU A 44 15.39 -0.67 17.57
C LEU A 44 16.67 0.16 17.47
N TRP A 45 16.72 1.22 16.66
CA TRP A 45 17.90 2.09 16.61
C TRP A 45 18.15 2.85 17.92
N GLN A 46 17.08 3.19 18.66
CA GLN A 46 17.20 3.88 19.95
C GLN A 46 17.69 2.94 21.06
N THR A 47 17.37 1.64 20.97
CA THR A 47 17.73 0.64 21.98
C THR A 47 19.01 -0.12 21.63
N GLN A 48 19.31 -0.26 20.35
CA GLN A 48 20.47 -0.96 19.79
C GLN A 48 20.98 -0.19 18.57
N ALA A 49 21.84 0.80 18.81
CA ALA A 49 22.39 1.61 17.74
C ALA A 49 23.16 0.73 16.74
N PRO A 50 22.88 0.84 15.42
CA PRO A 50 23.63 0.11 14.42
C PRO A 50 25.07 0.65 14.36
N ASN A 51 26.04 -0.19 14.72
CA ASN A 51 27.46 0.20 14.81
C ASN A 51 28.23 0.10 13.48
N SER A 52 27.55 -0.17 12.35
CA SER A 52 28.21 -0.29 11.05
C SER A 52 27.44 0.43 9.95
N ASP A 53 28.18 1.14 9.09
CA ASP A 53 27.64 1.86 7.93
C ASP A 53 26.83 0.96 7.00
N ARG A 54 27.23 -0.31 6.87
CA ARG A 54 26.53 -1.30 6.06
C ARG A 54 25.11 -1.54 6.58
N VAL A 55 24.94 -1.68 7.89
CA VAL A 55 23.64 -1.91 8.53
C VAL A 55 22.77 -0.65 8.45
N ILE A 56 23.37 0.54 8.61
CA ILE A 56 22.66 1.82 8.47
C ILE A 56 22.09 1.97 7.05
N LYS A 57 22.92 1.77 6.02
CA LYS A 57 22.50 1.86 4.60
C LYS A 57 21.43 0.83 4.25
N GLU A 58 21.55 -0.40 4.74
CA GLU A 58 20.54 -1.43 4.48
C GLU A 58 19.20 -1.10 5.17
N ASN A 59 19.23 -0.58 6.40
CA ASN A 59 18.00 -0.16 7.07
C ASN A 59 17.34 1.04 6.36
N GLN A 60 18.13 2.03 5.90
CA GLN A 60 17.61 3.14 5.09
C GLN A 60 16.93 2.63 3.82
N ARG A 61 17.61 1.73 3.08
CA ARG A 61 17.05 1.07 1.89
C ARG A 61 15.73 0.36 2.21
N MET A 62 15.66 -0.36 3.34
CA MET A 62 14.45 -1.06 3.75
C MET A 62 13.27 -0.11 4.00
N VAL A 63 13.51 1.03 4.65
CA VAL A 63 12.48 2.04 4.90
C VAL A 63 12.02 2.67 3.58
N SER A 64 12.96 3.03 2.70
CA SER A 64 12.64 3.55 1.37
C SER A 64 11.79 2.56 0.55
N GLU A 65 12.17 1.29 0.51
CA GLU A 65 11.41 0.24 -0.20
C GLU A 65 9.97 0.09 0.36
N LYS A 66 9.76 0.30 1.67
CA LYS A 66 8.42 0.29 2.31
C LYS A 66 7.60 1.53 1.94
N LEU A 67 8.22 2.71 1.90
CA LEU A 67 7.56 3.95 1.48
C LEU A 67 7.16 3.89 0.01
N GLU A 68 8.06 3.45 -0.87
CA GLU A 68 7.78 3.24 -2.29
C GLU A 68 6.61 2.26 -2.51
N ALA A 69 6.60 1.12 -1.80
CA ALA A 69 5.51 0.18 -1.88
C ALA A 69 4.17 0.77 -1.38
N SER A 70 4.22 1.64 -0.36
CA SER A 70 3.03 2.33 0.16
C SER A 70 2.49 3.35 -0.84
N LEU A 71 3.36 4.05 -1.56
CA LEU A 71 2.98 4.98 -2.63
C LEU A 71 2.38 4.25 -3.84
N GLU A 72 3.01 3.17 -4.30
CA GLU A 72 2.45 2.34 -5.38
C GLU A 72 1.05 1.82 -5.03
N THR A 73 0.86 1.36 -3.79
CA THR A 73 -0.46 0.97 -3.27
C THR A 73 -1.47 2.11 -3.38
N GLY A 74 -1.09 3.31 -2.93
CA GLY A 74 -1.92 4.51 -3.03
C GLY A 74 -2.29 4.85 -4.48
N PHE A 75 -1.35 4.73 -5.41
CA PHE A 75 -1.62 4.97 -6.84
C PHE A 75 -2.55 3.93 -7.46
N GLU A 76 -2.41 2.64 -7.13
CA GLU A 76 -3.35 1.61 -7.61
C GLU A 76 -4.77 1.85 -7.08
N MET A 77 -4.90 2.26 -5.82
CA MET A 77 -6.19 2.63 -5.24
C MET A 77 -6.79 3.87 -5.90
N GLN A 78 -5.99 4.92 -6.10
CA GLN A 78 -6.47 6.14 -6.74
C GLN A 78 -6.95 5.85 -8.17
N LYS A 79 -6.21 5.02 -8.93
CA LYS A 79 -6.65 4.56 -10.24
C LYS A 79 -7.96 3.79 -10.17
N ALA A 80 -8.13 2.94 -9.16
CA ALA A 80 -9.38 2.20 -8.98
C ALA A 80 -10.56 3.11 -8.64
N MET A 81 -10.35 4.08 -7.74
CA MET A 81 -11.36 5.08 -7.39
C MET A 81 -11.76 5.94 -8.59
N LEU A 82 -10.80 6.37 -9.40
CA LEU A 82 -11.08 7.10 -10.65
C LEU A 82 -11.84 6.23 -11.64
N GLY A 83 -11.42 4.97 -11.84
CA GLY A 83 -12.14 4.02 -12.68
C GLY A 83 -13.60 3.89 -12.27
N MET A 84 -13.86 3.66 -10.98
CA MET A 84 -15.22 3.60 -10.43
C MET A 84 -15.99 4.91 -10.64
N ALA A 85 -15.37 6.07 -10.44
CA ALA A 85 -15.99 7.38 -10.64
C ALA A 85 -16.41 7.63 -12.11
N PHE A 86 -15.67 7.08 -13.08
CA PHE A 86 -16.00 7.13 -14.51
C PHE A 86 -16.88 5.96 -14.98
N GLY A 87 -17.45 5.18 -14.05
CA GLY A 87 -18.35 4.08 -14.37
C GLY A 87 -17.67 2.79 -14.85
N GLN A 88 -16.35 2.68 -14.70
CA GLN A 88 -15.63 1.44 -14.97
C GLN A 88 -15.86 0.43 -13.84
N ASN A 89 -16.13 -0.82 -14.20
CA ASN A 89 -16.12 -1.91 -13.24
C ASN A 89 -14.68 -2.16 -12.78
N THR A 90 -14.40 -1.91 -11.49
CA THR A 90 -13.06 -2.08 -10.92
C THR A 90 -13.10 -3.01 -9.71
N PRO A 91 -13.13 -4.34 -9.94
CA PRO A 91 -13.27 -5.29 -8.84
C PRO A 91 -12.09 -5.24 -7.88
N TRP A 92 -12.37 -5.32 -6.57
CA TRP A 92 -11.35 -5.14 -5.54
C TRP A 92 -10.16 -6.10 -5.70
N TRP A 93 -10.40 -7.34 -6.16
CA TRP A 93 -9.36 -8.35 -6.32
C TRP A 93 -8.35 -8.02 -7.43
N VAL A 94 -8.75 -7.25 -8.44
CA VAL A 94 -7.85 -6.82 -9.53
C VAL A 94 -6.83 -5.82 -8.98
N THR A 95 -7.33 -4.79 -8.31
CA THR A 95 -6.50 -3.78 -7.64
C THR A 95 -5.67 -4.43 -6.54
N GLY A 96 -6.28 -5.30 -5.74
CA GLY A 96 -5.60 -6.05 -4.68
C GLY A 96 -4.45 -6.90 -5.20
N ARG A 97 -4.62 -7.60 -6.34
CA ARG A 97 -3.53 -8.36 -6.95
C ARG A 97 -2.39 -7.45 -7.44
N ARG A 98 -2.72 -6.29 -8.04
CA ARG A 98 -1.74 -5.30 -8.51
C ARG A 98 -0.93 -4.70 -7.36
N THR A 99 -1.56 -4.51 -6.21
CA THR A 99 -0.93 -4.00 -4.99
C THR A 99 -0.12 -5.07 -4.25
N LEU A 100 -0.72 -6.24 -4.00
CA LEU A 100 -0.13 -7.27 -3.14
C LEU A 100 1.01 -8.03 -3.81
N SER A 101 0.98 -8.24 -5.14
CA SER A 101 2.05 -8.96 -5.84
C SER A 101 3.44 -8.28 -5.68
N PRO A 102 3.61 -6.98 -5.97
CA PRO A 102 4.89 -6.32 -5.77
C PRO A 102 5.24 -6.20 -4.27
N TYR A 103 4.25 -5.99 -3.40
CA TYR A 103 4.44 -5.95 -1.95
C TYR A 103 5.03 -7.27 -1.41
N HIS A 104 4.42 -8.41 -1.72
CA HIS A 104 4.90 -9.73 -1.29
C HIS A 104 6.31 -10.02 -1.82
N ARG A 105 6.60 -9.65 -3.08
CA ARG A 105 7.94 -9.82 -3.67
C ARG A 105 9.00 -9.05 -2.89
N ARG A 106 8.74 -7.77 -2.56
CA ARG A 106 9.67 -6.92 -1.79
C ARG A 106 9.81 -7.40 -0.34
N SER A 107 8.69 -7.74 0.30
CA SER A 107 8.69 -8.28 1.65
C SER A 107 9.52 -9.57 1.74
N SER A 108 9.33 -10.50 0.79
CA SER A 108 10.13 -11.73 0.71
C SER A 108 11.62 -11.45 0.48
N ALA A 109 11.94 -10.47 -0.37
CA ALA A 109 13.33 -10.08 -0.60
C ALA A 109 13.97 -9.47 0.65
N ASN A 110 13.22 -8.65 1.38
CA ASN A 110 13.63 -8.05 2.65
C ASN A 110 13.89 -9.13 3.72
N SER A 111 12.96 -10.07 3.93
CA SER A 111 13.14 -11.18 4.87
C SER A 111 14.40 -12.01 4.56
N ARG A 112 14.70 -12.26 3.28
CA ARG A 112 15.94 -12.96 2.87
C ARG A 112 17.22 -12.19 3.16
N ARG A 113 17.18 -10.85 3.10
CA ARG A 113 18.35 -10.02 3.46
C ARG A 113 18.55 -10.00 4.96
N LEU A 114 17.46 -9.91 5.72
CA LEU A 114 17.49 -9.98 7.18
C LEU A 114 17.96 -11.33 7.71
N SER A 115 17.60 -12.45 7.08
CA SER A 115 18.08 -13.77 7.50
C SER A 115 19.56 -14.03 7.20
N ARG A 116 20.21 -13.16 6.41
CA ARG A 116 21.63 -13.25 6.01
C ARG A 116 22.51 -12.19 6.70
N SER A 117 21.89 -11.32 7.48
CA SER A 117 22.55 -10.26 8.28
C SER A 117 22.88 -10.80 9.65
#